data_AF-A0A3M7B6T1-F1
#
_entry.id   AF-A0A3M7B6T1-F1
#
_cell.length_a   1.000
_cell.length_b   1.000
_cell.length_c   1.000
_cell.angle_alpha   90.00
_cell.angle_beta   90.00
_cell.angle_gamma   90.00
#
_symmetry.space_group_name_H-M   'P 1'
#
loop_
_entity.id
_entity.type
_entity.pdbx_description
1 polymer ?
#
loop_
_entity_poly.entity_id
_entity_poly.type
_entity_poly.pdbx_seq_one_letter_code
_entity_poly.pdbx_strand_id
1 'polypeptide(L)'
;MASYISLHPILLLPPVGMVCHDRLCLKATTREESPDAQGKPMALDQRNQPSAIAFGLRLFGAFAVSVAFLFGLSRLILPSWSFIPSVYLTPLTLPDLTPNPGLWWYFFIEMFDAFRSFFLGVFWLHMLSYSVPFCLRFRKQPLAAVVFMMGTIAIFEPYANIADVGAWLSSLTLLSHTFESLAALLYTTLLGPAFHHLWIYAGSGNANFFYAITLVWALALLILMTDTVYSVLRDEWETERPEGKGKEVRQI
;
A
#
# COMPACT_ATOMS: atom_id res chain seq x y z
N MET A 1 -4.27 1.71 -22.82
CA MET A 1 -3.85 2.55 -21.67
C MET A 1 -4.92 2.56 -20.57
N ALA A 2 -5.49 1.39 -20.22
CA ALA A 2 -5.79 1.12 -18.82
C ALA A 2 -4.41 0.80 -18.23
N SER A 3 -3.68 1.81 -17.76
CA SER A 3 -2.49 1.55 -16.95
C SER A 3 -2.92 0.60 -15.84
N TYR A 4 -1.99 -0.27 -15.42
CA TYR A 4 -2.07 -1.31 -14.38
C TYR A 4 -2.52 -0.79 -13.00
N ILE A 5 -3.58 0.00 -12.94
CA ILE A 5 -4.29 0.37 -11.73
C ILE A 5 -5.37 -0.70 -11.58
N SER A 6 -4.87 -1.86 -11.17
CA SER A 6 -5.48 -2.99 -10.48
C SER A 6 -6.49 -2.57 -9.38
N LEU A 7 -6.94 -3.53 -8.55
CA LEU A 7 -7.84 -3.31 -7.40
C LEU A 7 -7.27 -2.40 -6.29
N HIS A 8 -6.01 -1.99 -6.42
CA HIS A 8 -5.25 -1.20 -5.48
C HIS A 8 -5.95 0.09 -5.00
N PRO A 9 -6.71 0.84 -5.83
CA PRO A 9 -7.44 2.03 -5.38
C PRO A 9 -8.51 1.75 -4.33
N ILE A 10 -9.14 0.56 -4.34
CA ILE A 10 -10.17 0.21 -3.35
C ILE A 10 -9.51 0.02 -1.97
N LEU A 11 -8.37 -0.65 -1.94
CA LEU A 11 -7.60 -0.89 -0.71
C LEU A 11 -7.06 0.41 -0.10
N LEU A 12 -6.70 1.38 -0.96
CA LEU A 12 -6.21 2.71 -0.57
C LEU A 12 -7.31 3.72 -0.24
N LEU A 13 -8.58 3.43 -0.57
CA LEU A 13 -9.67 4.38 -0.38
C LEU A 13 -9.84 4.83 1.09
N PRO A 14 -9.81 3.93 2.10
CA PRO A 14 -9.89 4.35 3.50
C PRO A 14 -8.75 5.26 3.96
N PRO A 15 -7.45 4.93 3.77
CA PRO A 15 -6.36 5.79 4.24
C PRO A 15 -6.28 7.11 3.44
N VAL A 16 -6.56 7.11 2.14
CA VAL A 16 -6.63 8.35 1.35
C VAL A 16 -7.76 9.24 1.84
N GLY A 17 -8.93 8.65 2.11
CA GLY A 17 -10.06 9.38 2.68
C GLY A 17 -9.73 10.04 4.01
N MET A 18 -8.96 9.35 4.87
CA MET A 18 -8.50 9.89 6.14
C MET A 18 -7.60 11.11 5.95
N VAL A 19 -6.61 11.05 5.06
CA VAL A 19 -5.72 12.18 4.76
C VAL A 19 -6.51 13.36 4.22
N CYS A 20 -7.44 13.12 3.28
CA CYS A 20 -8.26 14.20 2.71
C CYS A 20 -9.16 14.85 3.75
N HIS A 21 -9.77 14.07 4.65
CA HIS A 21 -10.60 14.59 5.74
C HIS A 21 -9.78 15.44 6.72
N ASP A 22 -8.60 14.95 7.12
CA ASP A 22 -7.68 15.66 8.00
C ASP A 22 -7.27 17.02 7.42
N ARG A 23 -6.90 17.06 6.13
CA ARG A 23 -6.57 18.30 5.42
C ARG A 23 -7.76 19.27 5.31
N LEU A 24 -8.99 18.76 5.21
CA LEU A 24 -10.18 19.61 5.20
C LEU A 24 -10.44 20.22 6.58
N CYS A 25 -10.29 19.45 7.65
CA CYS A 25 -10.38 19.96 9.02
C CYS A 25 -9.34 21.06 9.28
N LEU A 26 -8.08 20.83 8.89
CA LEU A 26 -7.01 21.82 9.02
C LEU A 26 -7.31 23.11 8.24
N LYS A 27 -7.82 23.00 7.01
CA LYS A 27 -8.22 24.19 6.22
C LYS A 27 -9.39 24.94 6.85
N ALA A 28 -10.33 24.26 7.49
CA ALA A 28 -11.45 24.89 8.18
C ALA A 28 -10.96 25.71 9.39
N THR A 29 -10.06 25.14 10.19
CA THR A 29 -9.46 25.85 11.34
C THR A 29 -8.66 27.08 10.93
N THR A 30 -7.83 27.00 9.88
CA THR A 30 -7.04 28.16 9.40
C THR A 30 -7.91 29.25 8.77
N ARG A 31 -9.09 28.92 8.24
CA ARG A 31 -10.00 29.91 7.65
C ARG A 31 -10.75 30.72 8.71
N GLU A 32 -10.89 30.18 9.92
CA GLU A 32 -11.48 30.88 11.07
C GLU A 32 -10.49 31.78 11.81
N GLU A 33 -9.18 31.59 11.60
CA GLU A 33 -8.13 32.52 12.00
C GLU A 33 -8.21 33.81 11.15
N SER A 34 -9.20 34.66 11.44
CA SER A 34 -9.18 36.06 11.02
C SER A 34 -7.97 36.76 11.68
N PRO A 35 -7.23 37.65 10.99
CA PRO A 35 -5.96 38.22 11.47
C PRO A 35 -6.03 39.05 12.77
N ASP A 36 -7.22 39.28 13.34
CA ASP A 36 -7.41 40.06 14.57
C ASP A 36 -7.35 39.25 15.89
N ALA A 37 -7.20 37.92 15.84
CA ALA A 37 -7.28 37.05 17.02
C ALA A 37 -5.91 36.49 17.46
N GLN A 38 -4.91 37.34 17.65
CA GLN A 38 -3.63 36.91 18.24
C GLN A 38 -3.78 36.67 19.76
N GLY A 39 -3.64 35.42 20.22
CA GLY A 39 -3.16 35.13 21.58
C GLY A 39 -4.10 34.48 22.60
N LYS A 40 -5.21 33.83 22.23
CA LYS A 40 -5.97 32.95 23.16
C LYS A 40 -5.87 31.48 22.76
N PRO A 41 -5.70 30.54 23.71
CA PRO A 41 -5.72 29.12 23.40
C PRO A 41 -7.11 28.76 22.89
N MET A 42 -7.21 28.45 21.60
CA MET A 42 -8.45 28.08 20.94
C MET A 42 -8.88 26.71 21.47
N ALA A 43 -10.01 26.66 22.18
CA ALA A 43 -10.76 25.42 22.31
C ALA A 43 -11.18 25.02 20.89
N LEU A 44 -10.78 23.83 20.44
CA LEU A 44 -11.17 23.28 19.14
C LEU A 44 -12.71 23.28 19.05
N ASP A 45 -13.30 24.21 18.30
CA ASP A 45 -14.76 24.29 18.20
C ASP A 45 -15.27 23.11 17.37
N GLN A 46 -15.69 22.06 18.07
CA GLN A 46 -16.13 20.79 17.50
C GLN A 46 -17.43 20.94 16.69
N ARG A 47 -18.14 22.08 16.79
CA ARG A 47 -19.39 22.35 16.06
C ARG A 47 -19.22 22.66 14.58
N ASN A 48 -18.07 23.18 14.15
CA ASN A 48 -17.82 23.54 12.75
C ASN A 48 -17.05 22.48 11.95
N GLN A 49 -16.80 21.30 12.54
CA GLN A 49 -16.15 20.22 11.81
C GLN A 49 -17.06 19.70 10.67
N PRO A 50 -16.51 19.51 9.45
CA PRO A 50 -17.27 18.93 8.36
C PRO A 50 -17.77 17.54 8.76
N SER A 51 -19.04 17.26 8.47
CA SER A 51 -19.60 15.94 8.77
C SER A 51 -18.80 14.85 8.04
N ALA A 52 -18.17 13.96 8.82
CA ALA A 52 -17.37 12.85 8.30
C ALA A 52 -18.19 11.94 7.36
N ILE A 53 -19.48 11.77 7.64
CA ILE A 53 -20.40 10.98 6.80
C ILE A 53 -20.63 11.68 5.47
N ALA A 54 -20.91 12.99 5.48
CA ALA A 54 -21.10 13.76 4.26
C ALA A 54 -19.82 13.80 3.41
N PHE A 55 -18.65 13.91 4.05
CA PHE A 55 -17.37 13.80 3.37
C PHE A 55 -17.15 12.40 2.77
N GLY A 56 -17.43 11.34 3.53
CA GLY A 56 -17.32 9.96 3.06
C GLY A 56 -18.20 9.68 1.84
N LEU A 57 -19.44 10.18 1.84
CA LEU A 57 -20.35 10.07 0.69
C LEU A 57 -19.82 10.84 -0.54
N ARG A 58 -19.25 12.03 -0.34
CA ARG A 58 -18.63 12.81 -1.44
C ARG A 58 -17.40 12.11 -2.00
N LEU A 59 -16.55 11.55 -1.14
CA LEU A 59 -15.36 10.80 -1.54
C LEU A 59 -15.75 9.55 -2.34
N PHE A 60 -16.72 8.78 -1.84
CA PHE A 60 -17.23 7.61 -2.54
C PHE A 60 -17.87 7.99 -3.88
N GLY A 61 -18.66 9.06 -3.93
CA GLY A 61 -19.25 9.57 -5.16
C GLY A 61 -18.19 10.00 -6.18
N ALA A 62 -17.17 10.76 -5.75
CA ALA A 62 -16.06 11.15 -6.61
C ALA A 62 -15.27 9.94 -7.12
N PHE A 63 -15.02 8.95 -6.26
CA PHE A 63 -14.38 7.70 -6.64
C PHE A 63 -15.22 6.95 -7.68
N ALA A 64 -16.52 6.75 -7.44
CA ALA A 64 -17.42 6.08 -8.37
C ALA A 64 -17.49 6.80 -9.74
N VAL A 65 -17.55 8.13 -9.75
CA VAL A 65 -17.51 8.93 -10.99
C VAL A 65 -16.18 8.75 -11.71
N SER A 66 -15.06 8.76 -11.00
CA SER A 66 -13.73 8.57 -11.61
C SER A 66 -13.58 7.17 -12.22
N VAL A 67 -14.09 6.14 -11.54
CA VAL A 67 -14.11 4.77 -12.02
C VAL A 67 -15.01 4.65 -13.25
N ALA A 68 -16.22 5.21 -13.22
CA ALA A 68 -17.13 5.23 -14.36
C ALA A 68 -16.53 5.97 -15.57
N PHE A 69 -15.83 7.09 -15.33
CA PHE A 69 -15.10 7.82 -16.37
C PHE A 69 -14.00 6.97 -17.00
N LEU A 70 -13.18 6.28 -16.20
CA LEU A 70 -12.12 5.40 -16.71
C LEU A 70 -12.68 4.19 -17.46
N PHE A 71 -13.79 3.60 -17.01
CA PHE A 71 -14.50 2.55 -17.74
C PHE A 71 -15.05 3.06 -19.08
N GLY A 72 -15.67 4.25 -19.10
CA GLY A 72 -16.15 4.90 -20.31
C GLY A 72 -15.02 5.16 -21.29
N LEU A 73 -13.90 5.73 -20.82
CA LEU A 73 -12.71 5.99 -21.63
C LEU A 73 -12.10 4.68 -22.18
N SER A 74 -12.01 3.64 -21.35
CA SER A 74 -11.52 2.32 -21.77
C SER A 74 -12.40 1.71 -22.85
N ARG A 75 -13.73 1.84 -22.72
CA ARG A 75 -14.69 1.38 -23.73
C ARG A 75 -14.67 2.19 -25.02
N LEU A 76 -14.32 3.49 -24.97
CA LEU A 76 -14.17 4.31 -26.16
C LEU A 76 -12.89 3.94 -26.94
N ILE A 77 -11.81 3.62 -26.24
CA ILE A 77 -10.51 3.26 -26.85
C ILE A 77 -10.51 1.81 -27.34
N LEU A 78 -11.13 0.89 -26.59
CA LEU A 78 -11.12 -0.54 -26.89
C LEU A 78 -12.44 -0.97 -27.56
N PRO A 79 -12.38 -1.84 -28.57
CA PRO A 79 -13.55 -2.19 -29.37
C PRO A 79 -14.59 -3.04 -28.61
N SER A 80 -14.20 -3.70 -27.52
CA SER A 80 -15.03 -4.67 -26.78
C SER A 80 -14.91 -4.49 -25.27
N TRP A 81 -15.81 -5.14 -24.51
CA TRP A 81 -15.76 -5.21 -23.04
C TRP A 81 -14.79 -6.27 -22.50
N SER A 82 -13.99 -6.92 -23.36
CA SER A 82 -13.06 -7.98 -22.93
C SER A 82 -11.96 -7.46 -21.99
N PHE A 83 -11.72 -6.15 -21.97
CA PHE A 83 -10.78 -5.55 -21.04
C PHE A 83 -11.21 -5.72 -19.57
N ILE A 84 -12.51 -5.85 -19.28
CA ILE A 84 -12.99 -6.03 -17.90
C ILE A 84 -12.41 -7.31 -17.30
N PRO A 85 -12.67 -8.52 -17.85
CA PRO A 85 -12.08 -9.73 -17.31
C PRO A 85 -10.56 -9.70 -17.41
N SER A 86 -9.98 -9.19 -18.50
CA SER A 86 -8.52 -9.17 -18.66
C SER A 86 -7.77 -8.31 -17.65
N VAL A 87 -8.36 -7.19 -17.19
CA VAL A 87 -7.69 -6.24 -16.27
C VAL A 87 -8.11 -6.46 -14.81
N TYR A 88 -9.41 -6.63 -14.56
CA TYR A 88 -9.93 -6.67 -13.18
C TYR A 88 -10.12 -8.09 -12.66
N LEU A 89 -10.45 -9.05 -13.53
CA LEU A 89 -10.66 -10.43 -13.11
C LEU A 89 -9.35 -11.22 -13.05
N THR A 90 -8.39 -10.94 -13.93
CA THR A 90 -7.08 -11.62 -13.95
C THR A 90 -6.38 -11.61 -12.57
N PRO A 91 -6.24 -10.48 -11.85
CA PRO A 91 -5.65 -10.50 -10.50
C PRO A 91 -6.51 -11.25 -9.47
N LEU A 92 -7.84 -11.26 -9.63
CA LEU A 92 -8.77 -11.92 -8.71
C LEU A 92 -8.75 -13.44 -8.84
N THR A 93 -8.69 -13.94 -10.08
CA THR A 93 -8.74 -15.39 -10.38
C THR A 93 -7.35 -16.00 -10.55
N LEU A 94 -6.32 -15.16 -10.65
CA LEU A 94 -4.92 -15.54 -10.86
C LEU A 94 -4.77 -16.65 -11.92
N PRO A 95 -5.27 -16.47 -13.17
CA PRO A 95 -5.30 -17.56 -14.14
C PRO A 95 -3.90 -17.92 -14.64
N ASP A 96 -2.99 -16.94 -14.66
CA ASP A 96 -1.59 -17.12 -15.04
C ASP A 96 -0.71 -17.30 -13.81
N LEU A 97 0.02 -18.42 -13.78
CA LEU A 97 0.98 -18.79 -12.73
C LEU A 97 2.42 -18.81 -13.26
N THR A 98 2.68 -18.15 -14.39
CA THR A 98 4.03 -17.99 -14.89
C THR A 98 4.94 -17.38 -13.81
N PRO A 99 6.21 -17.80 -13.76
CA PRO A 99 7.14 -17.32 -12.74
C PRO A 99 7.25 -15.80 -12.76
N ASN A 100 7.07 -15.19 -11.59
CA ASN A 100 7.20 -13.75 -11.41
C ASN A 100 7.83 -13.44 -10.03
N PRO A 101 8.20 -12.18 -9.75
CA PRO A 101 8.78 -11.82 -8.44
C PRO A 101 7.80 -11.90 -7.26
N GLY A 102 6.51 -12.10 -7.51
CA GLY A 102 5.46 -12.12 -6.50
C GLY A 102 5.37 -13.44 -5.75
N LEU A 103 4.61 -13.41 -4.65
CA LEU A 103 4.50 -14.54 -3.73
C LEU A 103 3.44 -15.58 -4.14
N TRP A 104 2.49 -15.18 -4.98
CA TRP A 104 1.28 -15.98 -5.23
C TRP A 104 1.54 -17.15 -6.18
N TRP A 105 2.30 -16.94 -7.26
CA TRP A 105 2.41 -17.93 -8.34
C TRP A 105 2.90 -19.30 -7.85
N TYR A 106 3.93 -19.32 -6.99
CA TYR A 106 4.51 -20.56 -6.48
C TYR A 106 3.58 -21.23 -5.47
N PHE A 107 2.92 -20.47 -4.61
CA PHE A 107 1.93 -21.04 -3.69
C PHE A 107 0.76 -21.68 -4.45
N PHE A 108 0.24 -20.99 -5.47
CA PHE A 108 -0.93 -21.46 -6.23
C PHE A 108 -0.63 -22.52 -7.28
N ILE A 109 0.64 -22.73 -7.67
CA ILE A 109 1.02 -23.86 -8.54
C ILE A 109 1.08 -25.19 -7.76
N GLU A 110 1.43 -25.12 -6.47
CA GLU A 110 1.45 -26.30 -5.58
C GLU A 110 0.07 -26.62 -4.99
N MET A 111 -0.89 -25.71 -5.11
CA MET A 111 -2.23 -25.82 -4.54
C MET A 111 -3.13 -26.75 -5.36
N PHE A 112 -3.91 -27.60 -4.68
CA PHE A 112 -4.97 -28.37 -5.35
C PHE A 112 -6.13 -27.46 -5.78
N ASP A 113 -6.66 -27.69 -6.97
CA ASP A 113 -7.73 -26.88 -7.58
C ASP A 113 -8.97 -26.73 -6.68
N ALA A 114 -9.33 -27.78 -5.93
CA ALA A 114 -10.48 -27.75 -5.02
C ALA A 114 -10.37 -26.67 -3.93
N PHE A 115 -9.15 -26.29 -3.53
CA PHE A 115 -8.91 -25.27 -2.50
C PHE A 115 -8.53 -23.90 -3.07
N ARG A 116 -8.32 -23.79 -4.40
CA ARG A 116 -7.82 -22.57 -5.04
C ARG A 116 -8.66 -21.34 -4.70
N SER A 117 -9.98 -21.42 -4.90
CA SER A 117 -10.91 -20.31 -4.66
C SER A 117 -10.93 -19.87 -3.19
N PHE A 118 -10.79 -20.82 -2.26
CA PHE A 118 -10.71 -20.52 -0.84
C PHE A 118 -9.44 -19.71 -0.52
N PHE A 119 -8.27 -20.16 -0.98
CA PHE A 119 -7.02 -19.46 -0.71
C PHE A 119 -6.89 -18.12 -1.44
N LEU A 120 -7.48 -17.97 -2.63
CA LEU A 120 -7.60 -16.65 -3.29
C LEU A 120 -8.33 -15.67 -2.37
N GLY A 121 -9.46 -16.10 -1.78
CA GLY A 121 -10.20 -15.31 -0.80
C GLY A 121 -9.36 -14.97 0.44
N VAL A 122 -8.61 -15.93 0.98
CA VAL A 122 -7.74 -15.71 2.15
C VAL A 122 -6.65 -14.68 1.86
N PHE A 123 -6.00 -14.76 0.71
CA PHE A 123 -4.89 -13.86 0.35
C PHE A 123 -5.41 -12.43 0.12
N TRP A 124 -6.56 -12.27 -0.54
CA TRP A 124 -7.22 -10.96 -0.65
C TRP A 124 -7.69 -10.41 0.69
N LEU A 125 -8.27 -11.26 1.55
CA LEU A 125 -8.68 -10.87 2.90
C LEU A 125 -7.48 -10.46 3.75
N HIS A 126 -6.36 -11.16 3.63
CA HIS A 126 -5.10 -10.79 4.28
C HIS A 126 -4.65 -9.38 3.89
N MET A 127 -4.62 -9.06 2.59
CA MET A 127 -4.30 -7.69 2.13
C MET A 127 -5.31 -6.65 2.65
N LEU A 128 -6.61 -6.95 2.57
CA LEU A 128 -7.68 -6.08 3.07
C LEU A 128 -7.58 -5.82 4.57
N SER A 129 -7.09 -6.79 5.34
CA SER A 129 -7.06 -6.74 6.81
C SER A 129 -6.19 -5.60 7.35
N TYR A 130 -5.24 -5.08 6.56
CA TYR A 130 -4.34 -3.99 6.97
C TYR A 130 -4.95 -2.59 6.86
N SER A 131 -5.92 -2.39 5.96
CA SER A 131 -6.45 -1.05 5.65
C SER A 131 -7.09 -0.37 6.86
N VAL A 132 -7.95 -1.11 7.59
CA VAL A 132 -8.65 -0.58 8.78
C VAL A 132 -7.69 -0.37 9.97
N PRO A 133 -6.85 -1.33 10.38
CA PRO A 133 -5.90 -1.13 11.47
C PRO A 133 -4.94 0.04 11.25
N PHE A 134 -4.41 0.23 10.03
CA PHE A 134 -3.55 1.38 9.76
C PHE A 134 -4.29 2.70 9.89
N CYS A 135 -5.52 2.77 9.38
CA CYS A 135 -6.39 3.92 9.60
C CYS A 135 -6.61 4.19 11.10
N LEU A 136 -6.90 3.16 11.90
CA LEU A 136 -7.14 3.33 13.33
C LEU A 136 -5.87 3.76 14.10
N ARG A 137 -4.71 3.18 13.78
CA ARG A 137 -3.45 3.43 14.50
C ARG A 137 -2.84 4.78 14.14
N PHE A 138 -2.80 5.14 12.86
CA PHE A 138 -2.08 6.32 12.38
C PHE A 138 -3.00 7.53 12.17
N ARG A 139 -4.07 7.68 12.98
CA ARG A 139 -4.99 8.82 12.88
C ARG A 139 -4.31 10.18 13.06
N LYS A 140 -3.25 10.26 13.87
CA LYS A 140 -2.48 11.50 14.08
C LYS A 140 -1.51 11.79 12.93
N GLN A 141 -1.17 10.79 12.14
CA GLN A 141 -0.24 10.88 11.00
C GLN A 141 -0.84 10.14 9.79
N PRO A 142 -1.93 10.63 9.19
CA PRO A 142 -2.72 9.87 8.22
C PRO A 142 -1.95 9.56 6.92
N LEU A 143 -0.91 10.35 6.60
CA LEU A 143 -0.02 10.07 5.46
C LEU A 143 0.70 8.73 5.63
N ALA A 144 1.12 8.39 6.86
CA ALA A 144 1.78 7.13 7.14
C ALA A 144 0.86 5.93 6.83
N ALA A 145 -0.44 6.03 7.12
CA ALA A 145 -1.42 4.99 6.77
C ALA A 145 -1.48 4.73 5.26
N VAL A 146 -1.40 5.78 4.43
CA VAL A 146 -1.36 5.63 2.95
C VAL A 146 -0.08 4.94 2.53
N VAL A 147 1.07 5.39 3.02
CA VAL A 147 2.39 4.84 2.66
C VAL A 147 2.52 3.37 3.08
N PHE A 148 2.05 2.99 4.27
CA PHE A 148 2.07 1.59 4.71
C PHE A 148 1.12 0.70 3.92
N MET A 149 -0.04 1.24 3.50
CA MET A 149 -0.95 0.49 2.64
C MET A 149 -0.39 0.32 1.22
N MET A 150 0.30 1.33 0.67
CA MET A 150 1.05 1.20 -0.58
C MET A 150 2.12 0.09 -0.49
N GLY A 151 2.87 0.03 0.62
CA GLY A 151 3.87 -1.02 0.85
C GLY A 151 3.23 -2.41 0.96
N THR A 152 2.14 -2.53 1.71
CA THR A 152 1.39 -3.79 1.82
C THR A 152 0.93 -4.29 0.46
N ILE A 153 0.42 -3.39 -0.39
CA ILE A 153 0.02 -3.74 -1.76
C ILE A 153 1.23 -4.18 -2.59
N ALA A 154 2.31 -3.40 -2.58
CA ALA A 154 3.50 -3.71 -3.37
C ALA A 154 4.19 -5.03 -2.99
N ILE A 155 4.11 -5.43 -1.71
CA ILE A 155 4.70 -6.68 -1.21
C ILE A 155 3.80 -7.89 -1.52
N PHE A 156 2.49 -7.74 -1.36
CA PHE A 156 1.55 -8.87 -1.34
C PHE A 156 0.65 -8.97 -2.57
N GLU A 157 0.80 -8.12 -3.59
CA GLU A 157 -0.03 -8.23 -4.80
C GLU A 157 0.23 -9.54 -5.59
N PRO A 158 -0.79 -10.07 -6.30
CA PRO A 158 -0.69 -11.33 -7.03
C PRO A 158 0.35 -11.33 -8.17
N TYR A 159 0.49 -10.20 -8.85
CA TYR A 159 1.43 -10.01 -9.96
C TYR A 159 2.39 -8.87 -9.60
N ALA A 160 3.39 -9.20 -8.78
CA ALA A 160 4.31 -8.19 -8.24
C ALA A 160 5.02 -7.40 -9.34
N ASN A 161 5.01 -6.08 -9.20
CA ASN A 161 5.60 -5.15 -10.13
C ASN A 161 6.64 -4.27 -9.44
N ILE A 162 7.82 -4.16 -10.06
CA ILE A 162 8.91 -3.33 -9.54
C ILE A 162 8.55 -1.84 -9.51
N ALA A 163 7.64 -1.39 -10.38
CA ALA A 163 7.17 0.00 -10.39
C ALA A 163 6.38 0.34 -9.12
N ASP A 164 5.55 -0.58 -8.62
CA ASP A 164 4.76 -0.38 -7.41
C ASP A 164 5.66 -0.33 -6.16
N VAL A 165 6.67 -1.21 -6.11
CA VAL A 165 7.72 -1.14 -5.08
C VAL A 165 8.50 0.18 -5.18
N GLY A 166 8.92 0.59 -6.38
CA GLY A 166 9.63 1.86 -6.58
C GLY A 166 8.81 3.09 -6.15
N ALA A 167 7.51 3.09 -6.46
CA ALA A 167 6.58 4.14 -6.04
C ALA A 167 6.42 4.18 -4.52
N TRP A 168 6.29 3.02 -3.88
CA TRP A 168 6.25 2.92 -2.43
C TRP A 168 7.56 3.39 -1.78
N LEU A 169 8.73 2.90 -2.23
CA LEU A 169 10.02 3.32 -1.71
C LEU A 169 10.24 4.83 -1.86
N SER A 170 9.81 5.41 -2.97
CA SER A 170 9.87 6.86 -3.17
C SER A 170 8.96 7.61 -2.19
N SER A 171 7.76 7.07 -1.91
CA SER A 171 6.83 7.66 -0.94
C SER A 171 7.34 7.64 0.50
N LEU A 172 8.26 6.73 0.84
CA LEU A 172 8.90 6.71 2.16
C LEU A 172 9.70 7.99 2.45
N THR A 173 10.23 8.66 1.43
CA THR A 173 10.93 9.95 1.61
C THR A 173 10.02 11.04 2.17
N LEU A 174 8.70 10.94 1.94
CA LEU A 174 7.71 11.85 2.53
C LEU A 174 7.63 11.71 4.06
N LEU A 175 8.08 10.58 4.62
CA LEU A 175 8.13 10.32 6.06
C LEU A 175 9.49 10.71 6.67
N SER A 176 10.44 11.22 5.88
CA SER A 176 11.76 11.70 6.36
C SER A 176 12.59 10.67 7.15
N HIS A 177 12.42 9.39 6.84
CA HIS A 177 13.17 8.31 7.48
C HIS A 177 14.13 7.65 6.48
N THR A 178 15.36 7.41 6.92
CA THR A 178 16.43 6.76 6.13
C THR A 178 16.51 5.30 6.53
N PHE A 179 16.70 4.38 5.57
CA PHE A 179 16.52 2.95 5.82
C PHE A 179 17.79 2.14 5.58
N GLU A 180 18.06 1.21 6.50
CA GLU A 180 19.23 0.33 6.49
C GLU A 180 19.02 -0.93 5.62
N SER A 181 17.77 -1.32 5.35
CA SER A 181 17.41 -2.56 4.63
C SER A 181 17.71 -2.54 3.12
N LEU A 182 18.29 -1.45 2.60
CA LEU A 182 18.60 -1.30 1.17
C LEU A 182 19.62 -2.34 0.66
N ALA A 183 20.55 -2.77 1.51
CA ALA A 183 21.57 -3.76 1.14
C ALA A 183 20.96 -5.13 0.80
N ALA A 184 19.95 -5.59 1.56
CA ALA A 184 19.26 -6.86 1.29
C ALA A 184 18.43 -6.78 0.00
N LEU A 185 17.82 -5.63 -0.29
CA LEU A 185 17.10 -5.39 -1.54
C LEU A 185 18.04 -5.40 -2.75
N LEU A 186 19.22 -4.78 -2.63
CA LEU A 186 20.23 -4.80 -3.70
C LEU A 186 20.76 -6.22 -3.95
N TYR A 187 21.05 -6.98 -2.89
CA TYR A 187 21.49 -8.37 -2.98
C TYR A 187 20.50 -9.25 -3.75
N THR A 188 19.22 -9.18 -3.37
CA THR A 188 18.17 -9.99 -3.98
C THR A 188 17.84 -9.56 -5.40
N THR A 189 17.86 -8.25 -5.69
CA THR A 189 17.64 -7.71 -7.05
C THR A 189 18.76 -8.13 -8.01
N LEU A 190 19.98 -8.31 -7.51
CA LEU A 190 21.11 -8.80 -8.31
C LEU A 190 21.03 -10.31 -8.58
N LEU A 191 20.69 -11.12 -7.57
CA LEU A 191 20.65 -12.58 -7.69
C LEU A 191 19.37 -13.12 -8.35
N GLY A 192 18.25 -12.40 -8.23
CA GLY A 192 16.96 -12.77 -8.84
C GLY A 192 17.08 -13.15 -10.32
N PRO A 193 17.60 -12.26 -11.19
CA PRO A 193 17.80 -12.54 -12.60
C PRO A 193 18.74 -13.71 -12.87
N ALA A 194 19.77 -13.91 -12.04
CA ALA A 194 20.69 -15.03 -12.18
C ALA A 194 19.99 -16.37 -11.92
N PHE A 195 19.24 -16.50 -10.82
CA PHE A 195 18.48 -17.72 -10.55
C PHE A 195 17.35 -17.95 -11.55
N HIS A 196 16.69 -16.89 -12.01
CA HIS A 196 15.72 -16.98 -13.10
C HIS A 196 16.36 -17.53 -14.38
N HIS A 197 17.53 -17.01 -14.76
CA HIS A 197 18.22 -17.46 -15.96
C HIS A 197 18.70 -18.91 -15.85
N LEU A 198 19.29 -19.29 -14.71
CA LEU A 198 19.76 -20.65 -14.47
C LEU A 198 18.63 -21.68 -14.56
N TRP A 199 17.44 -21.32 -14.09
CA TRP A 199 16.27 -22.18 -14.18
C TRP A 199 15.65 -22.21 -15.57
N ILE A 200 15.25 -21.06 -16.12
CA ILE A 200 14.45 -20.98 -17.36
C ILE A 200 15.28 -21.27 -18.61
N TYR A 201 16.49 -20.71 -18.70
CA TYR A 201 17.29 -20.75 -19.94
C TYR A 201 18.42 -21.77 -19.88
N ALA A 202 19.16 -21.84 -18.77
CA ALA A 202 20.29 -22.76 -18.67
C ALA A 202 19.88 -24.20 -18.29
N GLY A 203 18.69 -24.38 -17.70
CA GLY A 203 18.20 -25.69 -17.24
C GLY A 203 19.03 -26.31 -16.10
N SER A 204 19.96 -25.57 -15.52
CA SER A 204 20.85 -26.03 -14.44
C SER A 204 20.35 -25.64 -13.05
N GLY A 205 19.31 -24.80 -12.96
CA GLY A 205 18.67 -24.36 -11.72
C GLY A 205 17.24 -24.90 -11.57
N ASN A 206 16.78 -25.00 -10.33
CA ASN A 206 15.41 -25.37 -9.97
C ASN A 206 14.58 -24.11 -9.64
N ALA A 207 13.27 -24.15 -9.94
CA ALA A 207 12.25 -23.17 -9.54
C ALA A 207 12.38 -22.71 -8.07
N ASN A 208 12.72 -23.64 -7.17
CA ASN A 208 12.83 -23.36 -5.75
C ASN A 208 13.89 -22.31 -5.42
N PHE A 209 14.99 -22.24 -6.19
CA PHE A 209 16.02 -21.21 -5.98
C PHE A 209 15.52 -19.82 -6.37
N PHE A 210 14.80 -19.74 -7.49
CA PHE A 210 14.18 -18.50 -7.93
C PHE A 210 13.10 -18.05 -6.94
N TYR A 211 12.26 -18.97 -6.47
CA TYR A 211 11.24 -18.62 -5.47
C TYR A 211 11.84 -18.26 -4.09
N ALA A 212 12.92 -18.94 -3.68
CA ALA A 212 13.61 -18.60 -2.44
C ALA A 212 14.17 -17.18 -2.45
N ILE A 213 14.78 -16.73 -3.55
CA ILE A 213 15.30 -15.35 -3.62
C ILE A 213 14.16 -14.31 -3.67
N THR A 214 13.01 -14.62 -4.27
CA THR A 214 11.83 -13.74 -4.23
C THR A 214 11.23 -13.67 -2.82
N LEU A 215 11.26 -14.76 -2.05
CA LEU A 215 10.87 -14.75 -0.63
C LEU A 215 11.80 -13.87 0.21
N VAL A 216 13.12 -13.96 -0.02
CA VAL A 216 14.09 -13.09 0.67
C VAL A 216 13.88 -11.62 0.29
N TRP A 217 13.53 -11.33 -0.97
CA TRP A 217 13.21 -9.97 -1.42
C TRP A 217 11.96 -9.43 -0.73
N ALA A 218 10.87 -10.21 -0.69
CA ALA A 218 9.66 -9.83 0.02
C ALA A 218 9.88 -9.67 1.53
N LEU A 219 10.70 -10.53 2.14
CA LEU A 219 11.10 -10.41 3.54
C LEU A 219 11.89 -9.11 3.80
N ALA A 220 12.81 -8.75 2.91
CA ALA A 220 13.55 -7.49 3.02
C ALA A 220 12.61 -6.27 2.93
N LEU A 221 11.62 -6.30 2.03
CA LEU A 221 10.58 -5.26 1.96
C LEU A 221 9.71 -5.23 3.23
N LEU A 222 9.37 -6.38 3.81
CA LEU A 222 8.60 -6.47 5.06
C LEU A 222 9.37 -5.90 6.25
N ILE A 223 10.67 -6.21 6.37
CA ILE A 223 11.57 -5.67 7.39
C ILE A 223 11.62 -4.15 7.23
N LEU A 224 11.86 -3.66 6.01
CA LEU A 224 11.84 -2.23 5.71
C LEU A 224 10.53 -1.55 6.12
N MET A 225 9.39 -2.18 5.82
CA MET A 225 8.08 -1.67 6.22
C MET A 225 7.95 -1.62 7.74
N THR A 226 8.43 -2.64 8.45
CA THR A 226 8.39 -2.72 9.92
C THR A 226 9.29 -1.67 10.57
N ASP A 227 10.51 -1.48 10.04
CA ASP A 227 11.44 -0.44 10.49
C ASP A 227 10.84 0.96 10.29
N THR A 228 10.16 1.18 9.15
CA THR A 228 9.45 2.43 8.88
C THR A 228 8.30 2.64 9.87
N VAL A 229 7.50 1.60 10.14
CA VAL A 229 6.43 1.65 11.16
C VAL A 229 7.02 2.02 12.51
N TYR A 230 8.09 1.34 12.94
CA TYR A 230 8.75 1.65 14.20
C TYR A 230 9.24 3.10 14.26
N SER A 231 9.85 3.59 13.19
CA SER A 231 10.35 4.97 13.09
C SER A 231 9.22 6.00 13.20
N VAL A 232 8.10 5.79 12.50
CA VAL A 232 6.91 6.65 12.58
C VAL A 232 6.31 6.64 13.99
N LEU A 233 6.23 5.47 14.62
CA LEU A 233 5.73 5.33 16.00
C LEU A 233 6.67 6.00 17.01
N ARG A 234 7.97 5.93 16.77
CA ARG A 234 8.98 6.58 17.59
C ARG A 234 8.89 8.11 17.48
N ASP A 235 8.72 8.63 16.27
CA ASP A 235 8.52 10.07 16.03
C ASP A 235 7.25 10.60 16.72
N GLU A 236 6.14 9.86 16.64
CA GLU A 236 4.90 10.18 17.38
C GLU A 236 5.15 10.22 18.89
N TRP A 237 5.85 9.22 19.43
CA TRP A 237 6.16 9.14 20.86
C TRP A 237 7.09 10.27 21.33
N GLU A 238 8.13 10.60 20.57
CA GLU A 238 9.04 11.71 20.89
C GLU A 238 8.36 13.07 20.82
N THR A 239 7.38 13.23 19.92
CA THR A 239 6.56 14.45 19.83
C THR A 239 5.66 14.61 21.05
N GLU A 240 5.08 13.52 21.56
CA GLU A 240 4.26 13.54 22.77
C GLU A 240 5.08 13.67 24.06
N ARG A 241 6.32 13.18 24.05
CA ARG A 241 7.22 13.12 25.21
C ARG A 241 8.61 13.64 24.84
N PRO A 242 8.82 14.96 24.86
CA PRO A 242 10.11 15.57 24.51
C PRO A 242 11.28 15.05 25.35
N GLU A 243 11.03 14.67 26.60
CA GLU A 243 11.98 14.07 27.53
C GLU A 243 12.46 12.66 27.14
N GLY A 244 11.79 12.02 26.17
CA GLY A 244 12.13 10.72 25.61
C GLY A 244 13.10 10.77 24.43
N LYS A 245 13.34 11.97 23.86
CA LYS A 245 14.16 12.14 22.67
C LYS A 245 15.59 11.60 22.88
N GLY A 246 16.03 10.69 22.01
CA GLY A 246 17.35 10.08 22.09
C GLY A 246 17.55 9.01 23.18
N LYS A 247 16.53 8.67 23.97
CA LYS A 247 16.59 7.53 24.92
C LYS A 247 16.20 6.22 24.23
N GLU A 248 16.95 5.15 24.43
CA GLU A 248 16.58 3.82 23.92
C GLU A 248 15.17 3.42 24.42
N VAL A 249 14.30 2.99 23.49
CA VAL A 249 13.05 2.33 23.89
C VAL A 249 13.44 0.95 24.42
N ARG A 250 13.38 0.76 25.74
CA ARG A 250 13.38 -0.60 26.29
C ARG A 250 11.98 -1.17 26.11
N GLN A 251 11.84 -2.20 25.29
CA GLN A 251 10.68 -3.10 25.37
C GLN A 251 10.69 -3.73 26.76
N ILE A 252 9.62 -3.51 27.53
CA ILE A 252 9.33 -4.25 28.76
C ILE A 252 8.64 -5.55 28.37
#